data_AF-A0A0E1W1Y4-F1
#
_entry.id   AF-A0A0E1W1Y4-F1
#
_cell.length_a   1.000
_cell.length_b   1.000
_cell.length_c   1.000
_cell.angle_alpha   90.00
_cell.angle_beta   90.00
_cell.angle_gamma   90.00
#
_symmetry.space_group_name_H-M   'P 1'
#
loop_
_entity.id
_entity.type
_entity.pdbx_description
1 polymer ?
#
loop_
_entity_poly.entity_id
_entity_poly.type
_entity_poly.pdbx_seq_one_letter_code
_entity_poly.pdbx_strand_id
1 'polypeptide(L)' 'MTDIRRHAGRFEPEYCDDCGVPLYADPLGEIVHAEMPEDATPAQPHFH' A
#
# COMPACT_ATOMS: atom_id res chain seq x y z
N MET A 1 -10.81 -6.18 -18.68
CA MET A 1 -9.81 -5.31 -19.33
C MET A 1 -8.69 -5.13 -18.33
N THR A 2 -7.48 -5.61 -18.61
CA THR A 2 -6.37 -5.53 -17.65
C THR A 2 -5.59 -4.24 -17.90
N ASP A 3 -5.39 -3.45 -16.85
CA ASP A 3 -4.68 -2.18 -16.90
C ASP A 3 -3.29 -2.36 -16.29
N ILE A 4 -2.27 -2.35 -17.14
CA ILE A 4 -0.87 -2.60 -16.76
C ILE A 4 -0.07 -1.32 -16.99
N ARG A 5 0.50 -0.78 -15.92
CA ARG A 5 1.36 0.41 -15.96
C ARG A 5 2.78 0.06 -15.57
N ARG A 6 3.75 0.80 -16.12
CA ARG A 6 5.17 0.67 -15.81
C ARG A 6 5.72 2.01 -15.33
N HIS A 7 6.27 2.02 -14.11
CA HIS A 7 6.97 3.19 -13.58
C HIS A 7 8.32 3.40 -14.27
N ALA A 8 8.75 4.66 -14.35
CA ALA A 8 10.00 5.04 -15.01
C ALA A 8 11.26 4.57 -14.27
N GLY A 9 11.13 4.23 -12.99
CA GLY A 9 12.24 3.84 -12.13
C GLY A 9 11.84 2.79 -11.10
N ARG A 10 12.81 2.46 -10.23
CA ARG A 10 12.58 1.68 -9.02
C ARG A 10 12.46 2.64 -7.85
N PHE A 11 11.64 2.26 -6.88
CA PHE A 11 11.48 2.98 -5.64
C PHE A 11 12.36 2.36 -4.56
N GLU A 12 12.81 3.17 -3.62
CA GLU A 12 13.45 2.68 -2.40
C GLU A 12 12.38 2.07 -1.48
N PRO A 13 12.73 1.05 -0.68
CA PRO A 13 11.79 0.47 0.27
C PRO A 13 11.54 1.45 1.43
N GLU A 14 10.30 1.92 1.54
CA GLU A 14 9.83 2.83 2.60
C GLU A 14 8.79 2.13 3.48
N TYR A 15 8.70 2.57 4.73
CA TYR A 15 7.79 2.02 5.74
C TYR A 15 7.00 3.15 6.38
N CYS A 16 5.74 2.88 6.72
CA CYS A 16 4.95 3.83 7.50
C CYS A 16 5.52 3.97 8.91
N ASP A 17 5.71 5.21 9.37
CA ASP A 17 6.21 5.49 10.72
C ASP A 17 5.23 5.07 11.82
N ASP A 18 3.92 5.10 11.56
CA ASP A 18 2.90 4.74 12.54
C ASP A 18 2.61 3.24 12.59
N CYS A 19 2.57 2.58 11.42
CA CYS A 19 2.17 1.18 11.30
C CYS A 19 3.36 0.20 11.17
N GLY A 20 4.53 0.69 10.74
CA GLY A 20 5.73 -0.13 10.48
C GLY A 20 5.62 -1.05 9.26
N VAL A 21 4.57 -0.93 8.45
CA VAL A 21 4.32 -1.76 7.26
C VAL A 21 4.95 -1.15 6.02
N PRO A 22 5.34 -1.96 5.00
CA PRO A 22 5.90 -1.45 3.76
C PRO A 22 4.89 -0.61 2.97
N LEU A 23 5.38 0.44 2.33
CA LEU A 23 4.65 1.31 1.42
C LEU A 23 4.87 0.87 -0.05
N TYR A 24 3.95 1.25 -0.93
CA TYR A 24 3.96 0.87 -2.35
C TYR A 24 3.61 2.06 -3.25
N ALA A 25 4.11 2.04 -4.49
CA ALA A 25 3.78 3.06 -5.47
C ALA A 25 2.34 2.89 -5.99
N ASP A 26 1.61 4.00 -6.06
CA ASP A 26 0.30 4.10 -6.71
C ASP A 26 0.45 4.21 -8.25
N PRO A 27 -0.65 4.26 -9.03
CA PRO A 27 -0.59 4.43 -10.48
C PRO A 27 0.11 5.71 -10.98
N LEU A 28 0.20 6.76 -10.16
CA LEU A 28 0.93 8.00 -10.45
C LEU A 28 2.42 7.92 -10.07
N GLY A 29 2.82 6.89 -9.31
CA GLY A 29 4.17 6.69 -8.81
C GLY A 29 4.42 7.32 -7.44
N GLU A 30 3.37 7.66 -6.70
CA GLU A 30 3.45 8.19 -5.33
C GLU A 30 3.54 7.03 -4.34
N ILE A 31 4.44 7.12 -3.37
CA ILE A 31 4.60 6.09 -2.33
C ILE A 31 3.53 6.27 -1.26
N VAL A 32 2.63 5.29 -1.19
CA VAL A 32 1.42 5.34 -0.36
C VAL A 32 1.20 4.02 0.39
N HIS A 33 0.26 4.04 1.34
CA HIS A 33 -0.23 2.82 1.95
C HIS A 33 -0.93 1.93 0.92
N ALA A 34 -0.81 0.61 1.10
CA ALA A 34 -1.66 -0.32 0.37
C ALA A 34 -3.13 -0.05 0.71
N GLU A 35 -3.95 0.18 -0.32
CA GLU A 35 -5.38 0.32 -0.14
C GLU A 35 -5.96 -0.96 0.46
N MET A 36 -6.86 -0.78 1.44
CA MET A 36 -7.57 -1.89 2.03
C MET A 36 -8.67 -2.35 1.06
N PRO A 37 -8.86 -3.67 0.84
CA PRO A 37 -9.95 -4.17 0.00
C PRO A 37 -11.30 -3.63 0.46
N GLU A 38 -12.19 -3.36 -0.49
CA GLU A 38 -13.56 -2.86 -0.20
C GLU A 38 -14.37 -3.80 0.71
N ASP A 39 -14.13 -5.11 0.60
CA ASP A 39 -14.76 -6.15 1.43
C ASP A 39 -13.92 -6.57 2.64
N ALA A 40 -12.85 -5.83 2.96
CA ALA A 40 -12.06 -6.13 4.14
C ALA A 40 -12.91 -5.91 5.39
N THR A 41 -13.22 -6.99 6.10
CA THR A 41 -13.77 -6.87 7.46
C THR A 41 -12.73 -6.13 8.30
N PRO A 42 -13.11 -5.00 8.94
CA PRO A 42 -12.18 -4.25 9.76
C PRO A 42 -11.61 -5.21 10.81
N ALA A 43 -10.28 -5.28 10.89
CA ALA A 43 -9.61 -6.16 11.83
C ALA A 43 -10.14 -5.84 13.23
N GLN A 44 -10.83 -6.81 13.83
CA GLN A 44 -11.28 -6.68 15.20
C GLN A 44 -10.05 -6.40 16.07
N PRO A 45 -10.03 -5.32 16.87
CA PRO A 45 -8.90 -5.04 17.73
C PRO A 45 -8.77 -6.21 18.71
N HIS A 46 -7.73 -7.01 18.53
CA HIS A 46 -7.33 -8.01 19.51
C HIS A 46 -6.75 -7.24 20.71
N PHE A 47 -7.61 -6.94 21.68
CA PHE A 47 -7.17 -6.46 22.98
C PHE A 47 -6.45 -7.62 23.69
N HIS A 48 -5.17 -7.42 24.01
CA HIS A 48 -4.38 -8.31 24.87
C HIS A 48 -4.64 -7.98 26.35
#